data_AF-A0A9D8DH36-F1
#
_entry.id   AF-A0A9D8DH36-F1
#
_cell.length_a   1.000
_cell.length_b   1.000
_cell.length_c   1.000
_cell.angle_alpha   90.00
_cell.angle_beta   90.00
_cell.angle_gamma   90.00
#
_symmetry.space_group_name_H-M   'P 1'
#
loop_
_entity.id
_entity.type
_entity.pdbx_description
1 polymer ?
#
loop_
_entity_poly.entity_id
_entity_poly.type
_entity_poly.pdbx_seq_one_letter_code
_entity_poly.pdbx_strand_id
1 'polypeptide(L)'
;MSRRSVFGVLVGLMLTITFSAPAGAGESLSKPEYIKALSKPEYIKAADDICRQANILRDEVAQGVFGQLAEGEEPTFDQLSEYVADVQPVTQQEIDSLRALPAPDGDKKRVKKIYKLAQKGLNKIVADPHVLLSGPAPFAKADKAAQKYGFEICGSESTD
;
A
#
# COMPACT_ATOMS: atom_id res chain seq x y z
N MET A 1 -4.96 -51.83 10.93
CA MET A 1 -6.44 -51.76 10.79
C MET A 1 -6.77 -50.37 10.25
N SER A 2 -6.67 -50.09 8.94
CA SER A 2 -7.67 -50.24 7.88
C SER A 2 -9.11 -49.91 8.29
N ARG A 3 -9.64 -48.83 7.69
CA ARG A 3 -10.98 -48.63 7.05
C ARG A 3 -11.58 -47.26 7.42
N ARG A 4 -11.60 -46.31 6.47
CA ARG A 4 -12.65 -46.06 5.43
C ARG A 4 -13.88 -45.32 5.99
N SER A 5 -14.20 -44.16 5.40
CA SER A 5 -15.42 -43.89 4.58
C SER A 5 -15.62 -42.36 4.45
N VAL A 6 -15.78 -41.71 3.28
CA VAL A 6 -16.64 -41.93 2.09
C VAL A 6 -18.04 -41.28 2.25
N PHE A 7 -18.24 -40.19 1.50
CA PHE A 7 -19.47 -39.74 0.78
C PHE A 7 -20.68 -39.11 1.49
N GLY A 8 -21.25 -38.12 0.77
CA GLY A 8 -22.66 -37.70 0.78
C GLY A 8 -23.01 -36.68 1.87
N VAL A 9 -23.67 -35.56 1.61
CA VAL A 9 -25.01 -35.46 1.01
C VAL A 9 -25.23 -34.06 0.40
N LEU A 10 -25.75 -34.03 -0.83
CA LEU A 10 -26.44 -32.91 -1.47
C LEU A 10 -27.90 -32.85 -0.99
N VAL A 11 -28.34 -31.72 -0.41
CA VAL A 11 -29.75 -31.23 -0.35
C VAL A 11 -29.62 -29.70 -0.16
N GLY A 12 -30.13 -28.78 -0.98
CA GLY A 12 -31.33 -28.81 -1.81
C GLY A 12 -32.48 -28.13 -1.07
N LEU A 13 -32.43 -26.82 -0.83
CA LEU A 13 -33.60 -26.08 -0.35
C LEU A 13 -33.74 -24.74 -1.09
N MET A 14 -34.55 -24.78 -2.16
CA MET A 14 -35.20 -23.60 -2.74
C MET A 14 -36.22 -23.05 -1.74
N LEU A 15 -36.14 -21.75 -1.45
CA LEU A 15 -37.17 -21.01 -0.75
C LEU A 15 -37.80 -20.03 -1.73
N THR A 16 -38.90 -20.47 -2.35
CA THR A 16 -39.78 -19.66 -3.18
C THR A 16 -40.60 -18.73 -2.28
N ILE A 17 -40.30 -17.44 -2.30
CA ILE A 17 -41.10 -16.43 -1.62
C ILE A 17 -42.12 -15.88 -2.62
N THR A 18 -43.39 -16.17 -2.32
CA THR A 18 -44.57 -15.75 -3.06
C THR A 18 -44.81 -14.25 -2.95
N PHE A 19 -45.15 -13.68 -4.10
CA PHE A 19 -45.45 -12.28 -4.38
C PHE A 19 -46.84 -11.89 -3.84
N SER A 20 -46.91 -10.88 -2.97
CA SER A 20 -48.14 -10.14 -2.69
C SER A 20 -47.80 -8.65 -2.61
N ALA A 21 -48.11 -7.94 -3.70
CA ALA A 21 -47.93 -6.51 -3.83
C ALA A 21 -49.10 -5.74 -3.20
N PRO A 22 -48.81 -4.65 -2.49
CA PRO A 22 -49.35 -3.36 -2.86
C PRO A 22 -48.24 -2.47 -3.42
N ALA A 23 -48.64 -1.60 -4.34
CA ALA A 23 -47.84 -0.66 -5.11
C ALA A 23 -46.61 -0.06 -4.39
N GLY A 24 -45.47 -0.10 -5.08
CA GLY A 24 -44.50 1.00 -5.08
C GLY A 24 -43.40 0.98 -4.01
N ALA A 25 -42.54 -0.04 -4.01
CA ALA A 25 -41.21 0.07 -3.41
C ALA A 25 -40.19 -0.41 -4.43
N GLY A 26 -39.82 0.47 -5.37
CA GLY A 26 -38.64 0.27 -6.18
C GLY A 26 -37.44 0.26 -5.23
N GLU A 27 -36.78 -0.88 -5.09
CA GLU A 27 -35.44 -0.97 -4.53
C GLU A 27 -34.54 -0.09 -5.39
N SER A 28 -34.41 1.14 -4.92
CA SER A 28 -33.52 2.16 -5.45
C SER A 28 -32.13 1.56 -5.36
N LEU A 29 -31.64 1.07 -6.50
CA LEU A 29 -30.22 0.80 -6.72
C LEU A 29 -29.49 2.09 -6.31
N SER A 30 -28.92 2.08 -5.11
CA SER A 30 -28.20 3.20 -4.54
C SER A 30 -27.18 3.67 -5.57
N LYS A 31 -27.44 4.86 -6.12
CA LYS A 31 -26.56 5.56 -7.06
C LYS A 31 -25.14 5.48 -6.48
N PRO A 32 -24.11 5.12 -7.27
CA PRO A 32 -22.74 5.04 -6.77
C PRO A 32 -22.40 6.38 -6.10
N GLU A 33 -22.05 6.32 -4.82
CA GLU A 33 -21.65 7.48 -4.05
C GLU A 33 -20.47 8.13 -4.80
N TYR A 34 -20.70 9.34 -5.28
CA TYR A 34 -19.67 10.08 -6.01
C TYR A 34 -18.59 10.45 -5.00
N ILE A 35 -17.50 9.67 -4.95
CA ILE A 35 -16.32 10.01 -4.15
C ILE A 35 -15.81 11.34 -4.71
N LYS A 36 -16.07 12.41 -3.98
CA LYS A 36 -15.64 13.76 -4.36
C LYS A 36 -14.12 13.80 -4.35
N ALA A 37 -13.51 14.28 -5.45
CA ALA A 37 -12.08 14.55 -5.50
C ALA A 37 -11.69 15.55 -4.41
N LEU A 38 -10.56 15.30 -3.73
CA LEU A 38 -9.99 16.24 -2.76
C LEU A 38 -9.41 17.47 -3.47
N SER A 39 -9.38 18.60 -2.78
CA SER A 39 -8.51 19.70 -3.20
C SER A 39 -7.05 19.26 -3.08
N LYS A 40 -6.15 19.96 -3.79
CA LYS A 40 -4.72 19.62 -3.74
C LYS A 40 -4.13 19.69 -2.31
N PRO A 41 -4.40 20.73 -1.49
CA PRO A 41 -3.90 20.78 -0.11
C PRO A 41 -4.45 19.65 0.77
N GLU A 42 -5.74 19.33 0.67
CA GLU A 42 -6.36 18.23 1.42
C GLU A 42 -5.75 16.88 1.03
N TYR A 43 -5.50 16.69 -0.27
CA TYR A 43 -4.86 15.48 -0.78
C TYR A 43 -3.41 15.33 -0.29
N ILE A 44 -2.64 16.43 -0.32
CA ILE A 44 -1.25 16.44 0.20
C ILE A 44 -1.25 16.05 1.67
N LYS A 45 -2.09 16.69 2.47
CA LYS A 45 -2.21 16.38 3.90
C LYS A 45 -2.55 14.90 4.14
N ALA A 46 -3.58 14.39 3.46
CA ALA A 46 -4.00 13.00 3.63
C ALA A 46 -2.91 11.99 3.20
N ALA A 47 -2.18 12.29 2.13
CA ALA A 47 -1.08 11.44 1.68
C ALA A 47 0.11 11.49 2.65
N ASP A 48 0.50 12.66 3.13
CA ASP A 48 1.60 12.82 4.09
C ASP A 48 1.29 12.15 5.43
N ASP A 49 0.02 12.12 5.85
CA ASP A 49 -0.41 11.38 7.04
C ASP A 49 -0.30 9.85 6.85
N ILE A 50 -0.50 9.34 5.62
CA ILE A 50 -0.25 7.92 5.28
C ILE A 50 1.25 7.62 5.31
N CYS A 51 2.07 8.46 4.65
CA CYS A 51 3.52 8.28 4.59
C CYS A 51 4.15 8.34 6.00
N ARG A 52 3.67 9.24 6.87
CA ARG A 52 4.12 9.33 8.26
C ARG A 52 3.90 8.02 9.03
N GLN A 53 2.73 7.41 8.89
CA GLN A 53 2.44 6.13 9.54
C GLN A 53 3.32 5.01 9.01
N ALA A 54 3.53 4.97 7.69
CA ALA A 54 4.42 3.99 7.08
C ALA A 54 5.89 4.17 7.52
N ASN A 55 6.36 5.41 7.68
CA ASN A 55 7.69 5.72 8.19
C ASN A 55 7.87 5.18 9.62
N ILE A 56 6.92 5.43 10.53
CA ILE A 56 6.98 4.90 11.91
C ILE A 56 7.15 3.38 11.90
N LEU A 57 6.34 2.68 11.11
CA LEU A 57 6.43 1.22 11.01
C LEU A 57 7.76 0.74 10.40
N ARG A 58 8.27 1.44 9.37
CA ARG A 58 9.58 1.13 8.79
C ARG A 58 10.72 1.36 9.77
N ASP A 59 10.66 2.43 10.56
CA ASP A 59 11.65 2.76 11.57
C ASP A 59 11.66 1.71 12.68
N GLU A 60 10.49 1.22 13.10
CA GLU A 60 10.37 0.11 14.06
C GLU A 60 11.01 -1.18 13.52
N VAL A 61 10.76 -1.54 12.26
CA VAL A 61 11.41 -2.70 11.62
C VAL A 61 12.92 -2.48 11.52
N ALA A 62 13.36 -1.30 11.07
CA ALA A 62 14.79 -0.97 10.98
C ALA A 62 15.49 -1.09 12.34
N GLN A 63 14.88 -0.58 13.41
CA GLN A 63 15.41 -0.72 14.77
C GLN A 63 15.45 -2.19 15.22
N GLY A 64 14.43 -2.98 14.89
CA GLY A 64 14.40 -4.41 15.22
C GLY A 64 15.53 -5.21 14.56
N VAL A 65 15.83 -4.91 13.29
CA VAL A 65 16.82 -5.66 12.50
C VAL A 65 18.25 -5.11 12.66
N PHE A 66 18.40 -3.78 12.72
CA PHE A 66 19.70 -3.10 12.68
C PHE A 66 20.10 -2.45 14.01
N GLY A 67 19.22 -2.38 15.01
CA GLY A 67 19.47 -1.64 16.25
C GLY A 67 20.59 -2.19 17.14
N GLN A 68 21.13 -3.37 16.83
CA GLN A 68 22.27 -3.97 17.53
C GLN A 68 23.61 -3.79 16.78
N LEU A 69 23.61 -3.21 15.58
CA LEU A 69 24.83 -2.96 14.83
C LEU A 69 25.70 -1.93 15.56
N ALA A 70 27.01 -2.19 15.59
CA ALA A 70 27.96 -1.21 16.09
C ALA A 70 28.04 0.00 15.16
N GLU A 71 28.52 1.14 15.66
CA GLU A 71 28.76 2.32 14.84
C GLU A 71 29.75 1.98 13.71
N GLY A 72 29.36 2.27 12.47
CA GLY A 72 30.16 1.99 11.27
C GLY A 72 30.13 0.53 10.79
N GLU A 73 29.38 -0.35 11.46
CA GLU A 73 29.13 -1.71 10.98
C GLU A 73 28.05 -1.71 9.89
N GLU A 74 28.34 -2.36 8.76
CA GLU A 74 27.37 -2.52 7.68
C GLU A 74 26.46 -3.75 7.94
N PRO A 75 25.15 -3.66 7.64
CA PRO A 75 24.28 -4.82 7.72
C PRO A 75 24.74 -5.95 6.80
N THR A 76 24.61 -7.19 7.28
CA THR A 76 24.78 -8.39 6.45
C THR A 76 23.65 -8.53 5.42
N PHE A 77 23.87 -9.35 4.39
CA PHE A 77 22.83 -9.64 3.41
C PHE A 77 21.57 -10.27 4.03
N ASP A 78 21.73 -11.12 5.03
CA ASP A 78 20.61 -11.76 5.72
C ASP A 78 19.78 -10.72 6.48
N GLN A 79 20.42 -9.78 7.17
CA GLN A 79 19.74 -8.66 7.83
C GLN A 79 19.02 -7.75 6.81
N LEU A 80 19.63 -7.46 5.65
CA LEU A 80 18.95 -6.70 4.59
C LEU A 80 17.75 -7.45 4.03
N SER A 81 17.87 -8.76 3.85
CA SER A 81 16.79 -9.60 3.32
C SER A 81 15.63 -9.69 4.30
N GLU A 82 15.91 -9.83 5.60
CA GLU A 82 14.93 -9.77 6.69
C GLU A 82 14.22 -8.42 6.73
N TYR A 83 14.99 -7.33 6.74
CA TYR A 83 14.44 -5.97 6.68
C TYR A 83 13.53 -5.75 5.48
N VAL A 84 13.96 -6.15 4.27
CA VAL A 84 13.14 -6.01 3.06
C VAL A 84 11.87 -6.86 3.15
N ALA A 85 11.95 -8.08 3.66
CA ALA A 85 10.78 -8.95 3.82
C ALA A 85 9.72 -8.33 4.74
N ASP A 86 10.15 -7.69 5.83
CA ASP A 86 9.26 -7.07 6.82
C ASP A 86 8.75 -5.69 6.39
N VAL A 87 9.57 -4.90 5.68
CA VAL A 87 9.16 -3.59 5.16
C VAL A 87 8.30 -3.69 3.91
N GLN A 88 8.48 -4.73 3.07
CA GLN A 88 7.71 -4.91 1.84
C GLN A 88 6.19 -4.76 2.04
N PRO A 89 5.52 -5.46 2.97
CA PRO A 89 4.08 -5.31 3.16
C PRO A 89 3.67 -3.91 3.61
N VAL A 90 4.47 -3.25 4.46
CA VAL A 90 4.23 -1.86 4.91
C VAL A 90 4.29 -0.90 3.73
N THR A 91 5.34 -0.96 2.92
CA THR A 91 5.49 -0.08 1.75
C THR A 91 4.44 -0.38 0.67
N GLN A 92 4.05 -1.65 0.49
CA GLN A 92 2.97 -1.98 -0.45
C GLN A 92 1.63 -1.40 0.02
N GLN A 93 1.31 -1.52 1.31
CA GLN A 93 0.11 -0.95 1.90
C GLN A 93 0.09 0.58 1.81
N GLU A 94 1.22 1.25 2.02
CA GLU A 94 1.37 2.70 1.81
C GLU A 94 0.99 3.09 0.38
N ILE A 95 1.60 2.43 -0.61
CA ILE A 95 1.35 2.68 -2.03
C ILE A 95 -0.13 2.47 -2.39
N ASP A 96 -0.75 1.42 -1.88
CA ASP A 96 -2.14 1.11 -2.17
C ASP A 96 -3.12 2.07 -1.46
N SER A 97 -2.80 2.48 -0.23
CA SER A 97 -3.56 3.51 0.49
C SER A 97 -3.50 4.87 -0.24
N LEU A 98 -2.32 5.24 -0.73
CA LEU A 98 -2.13 6.44 -1.54
C LEU A 98 -2.91 6.38 -2.86
N ARG A 99 -3.00 5.21 -3.51
CA ARG A 99 -3.81 5.02 -4.73
C ARG A 99 -5.31 5.10 -4.47
N ALA A 100 -5.75 4.75 -3.26
CA ALA A 100 -7.15 4.82 -2.86
C ALA A 100 -7.61 6.25 -2.54
N LEU A 101 -6.68 7.19 -2.29
CA LEU A 101 -7.04 8.59 -2.06
C LEU A 101 -7.70 9.21 -3.31
N PRO A 102 -8.80 9.97 -3.14
CA PRO A 102 -9.44 10.67 -4.23
C PRO A 102 -8.59 11.86 -4.71
N ALA A 103 -7.74 11.59 -5.70
CA ALA A 103 -6.81 12.57 -6.25
C ALA A 103 -7.52 13.79 -6.87
N PRO A 104 -6.93 14.99 -6.77
CA PRO A 104 -7.47 16.18 -7.42
C PRO A 104 -7.61 15.93 -8.93
N ASP A 105 -8.74 16.35 -9.51
CA ASP A 105 -9.10 15.99 -10.89
C ASP A 105 -8.03 16.38 -11.92
N GLY A 106 -7.39 17.54 -11.74
CA GLY A 106 -6.30 18.02 -12.60
C GLY A 106 -4.96 17.29 -12.43
N ASP A 107 -4.79 16.53 -11.34
CA ASP A 107 -3.50 15.97 -10.93
C ASP A 107 -3.43 14.43 -10.97
N LYS A 108 -4.55 13.73 -11.26
CA LYS A 108 -4.63 12.26 -11.32
C LYS A 108 -3.45 11.58 -12.05
N LYS A 109 -3.03 12.14 -13.20
CA LYS A 109 -1.89 11.60 -13.97
C LYS A 109 -0.55 11.80 -13.26
N ARG A 110 -0.36 12.94 -12.59
CA ARG A 110 0.88 13.26 -11.87
C ARG A 110 1.05 12.36 -10.66
N VAL A 111 0.02 12.20 -9.85
CA VAL A 111 0.06 11.35 -8.65
C VAL A 111 0.20 9.87 -9.01
N LYS A 112 -0.51 9.39 -10.04
CA LYS A 112 -0.35 8.02 -10.55
C LYS A 112 1.09 7.72 -11.01
N LYS A 113 1.79 8.72 -11.56
CA LYS A 113 3.20 8.57 -11.94
C LYS A 113 4.09 8.39 -10.71
N ILE A 114 3.84 9.12 -9.62
CA ILE A 114 4.56 8.97 -8.34
C ILE A 114 4.41 7.53 -7.84
N TYR A 115 3.18 7.00 -7.79
CA TYR A 115 2.92 5.63 -7.31
C TYR A 115 3.53 4.55 -8.20
N LYS A 116 3.62 4.79 -9.51
CA LYS A 116 4.33 3.88 -10.41
C LYS A 116 5.84 3.88 -10.16
N LEU A 117 6.42 5.02 -9.83
CA LEU A 117 7.84 5.13 -9.48
C LEU A 117 8.11 4.49 -8.12
N ALA A 118 7.26 4.71 -7.12
CA ALA A 118 7.36 4.09 -5.81
C ALA A 118 7.27 2.56 -5.92
N GLN A 119 6.28 2.03 -6.66
CA GLN A 119 6.18 0.59 -6.92
C GLN A 119 7.43 0.03 -7.59
N LYS A 120 8.04 0.79 -8.51
CA LYS A 120 9.27 0.36 -9.17
C LYS A 120 10.45 0.30 -8.17
N GLY A 121 10.53 1.25 -7.24
CA GLY A 121 11.50 1.23 -6.14
C GLY A 121 11.31 0.00 -5.25
N LEU A 122 10.07 -0.26 -4.81
CA LEU A 122 9.72 -1.43 -4.01
C LEU A 122 10.10 -2.74 -4.73
N ASN A 123 9.69 -2.90 -5.99
CA ASN A 123 10.04 -4.09 -6.75
C ASN A 123 11.55 -4.28 -6.92
N LYS A 124 12.33 -3.18 -6.94
CA LYS A 124 13.79 -3.24 -7.03
C LYS A 124 14.40 -3.78 -5.74
N ILE A 125 14.00 -3.28 -4.57
CA ILE A 125 14.54 -3.76 -3.28
C ILE A 125 14.12 -5.19 -2.98
N VAL A 126 12.91 -5.59 -3.37
CA VAL A 126 12.41 -6.96 -3.20
C VAL A 126 13.18 -7.94 -4.09
N ALA A 127 13.55 -7.52 -5.30
CA ALA A 127 14.33 -8.36 -6.20
C ALA A 127 15.80 -8.48 -5.80
N ASP A 128 16.36 -7.44 -5.18
CA ASP A 128 17.75 -7.37 -4.76
C ASP A 128 17.92 -6.42 -3.56
N PRO A 129 17.97 -6.94 -2.32
CA PRO A 129 18.16 -6.13 -1.12
C PRO A 129 19.51 -5.37 -1.08
N HIS A 130 20.55 -5.82 -1.79
CA HIS A 130 21.87 -5.16 -1.75
C HIS A 130 21.87 -3.75 -2.35
N VAL A 131 20.84 -3.40 -3.12
CA VAL A 131 20.67 -2.05 -3.66
C VAL A 131 20.42 -1.00 -2.57
N LEU A 132 20.19 -1.42 -1.32
CA LEU A 132 20.13 -0.54 -0.15
C LEU A 132 21.52 -0.09 0.31
N LEU A 133 22.56 -0.90 0.08
CA LEU A 133 23.94 -0.55 0.43
C LEU A 133 24.69 0.17 -0.71
N SER A 134 24.22 0.00 -1.95
CA SER A 134 24.99 0.45 -3.11
C SER A 134 24.12 0.97 -4.25
N GLY A 135 24.62 2.03 -4.90
CA GLY A 135 24.00 2.65 -6.05
C GLY A 135 22.89 3.65 -5.71
N PRO A 136 22.11 4.10 -6.72
CA PRO A 136 21.08 5.11 -6.49
C PRO A 136 19.94 4.56 -5.63
N ALA A 137 19.55 5.35 -4.62
CA ALA A 137 18.45 5.04 -3.72
C ALA A 137 17.21 4.57 -4.51
N PRO A 138 16.62 3.40 -4.17
CA PRO A 138 15.55 2.77 -4.97
C PRO A 138 14.33 3.67 -5.20
N PHE A 139 14.03 4.55 -4.25
CA PHE A 139 12.87 5.44 -4.28
C PHE A 139 13.17 6.85 -4.78
N ALA A 140 14.44 7.24 -5.00
CA ALA A 140 14.84 8.63 -5.30
C ALA A 140 14.04 9.31 -6.44
N LYS A 141 13.63 8.54 -7.45
CA LYS A 141 12.79 9.08 -8.55
C LYS A 141 11.36 9.35 -8.10
N ALA A 142 10.79 8.49 -7.26
CA ALA A 142 9.48 8.70 -6.65
C ALA A 142 9.54 9.90 -5.70
N ASP A 143 10.57 9.95 -4.86
CA ASP A 143 10.77 10.98 -3.84
C ASP A 143 10.90 12.36 -4.47
N LYS A 144 11.77 12.50 -5.47
CA LYS A 144 11.87 13.74 -6.25
C LYS A 144 10.55 14.15 -6.93
N ALA A 145 9.77 13.18 -7.40
CA ALA A 145 8.48 13.48 -8.02
C ALA A 145 7.43 13.88 -6.97
N ALA A 146 7.49 13.32 -5.77
CA ALA A 146 6.64 13.60 -4.62
C ALA A 146 6.91 15.01 -4.06
N GLN A 147 8.17 15.34 -3.81
CA GLN A 147 8.60 16.69 -3.40
C GLN A 147 8.18 17.74 -4.43
N LYS A 148 8.42 17.48 -5.73
CA LYS A 148 7.98 18.40 -6.80
C LYS A 148 6.46 18.57 -6.87
N TYR A 149 5.69 17.60 -6.39
CA TYR A 149 4.24 17.72 -6.32
C TYR A 149 3.80 18.62 -5.15
N GLY A 150 4.58 18.62 -4.07
CA GLY A 150 4.36 19.40 -2.85
C GLY A 150 4.08 18.56 -1.62
N PHE A 151 4.37 17.25 -1.65
CA PHE A 151 4.36 16.44 -0.43
C PHE A 151 5.53 16.81 0.48
N GLU A 152 5.28 16.87 1.78
CA GLU A 152 6.27 17.23 2.79
C GLU A 152 6.90 15.99 3.44
N ILE A 153 6.11 14.92 3.59
CA ILE A 153 6.54 13.67 4.23
C ILE A 153 6.77 12.60 3.17
N CYS A 154 5.85 12.43 2.22
CA CYS A 154 6.05 11.47 1.15
C CYS A 154 7.26 11.88 0.31
N GLY A 155 8.31 11.06 0.33
CA GLY A 155 9.54 11.31 -0.40
C GLY A 155 10.59 12.14 0.33
N SER A 156 10.53 12.24 1.67
CA SER A 156 11.59 12.88 2.47
C SER A 156 12.79 11.96 2.76
N GLU A 157 12.76 10.69 2.32
CA GLU A 157 13.73 9.67 2.77
C GLU A 157 15.01 9.60 1.93
N SER A 158 15.06 10.26 0.77
CA SER A 158 16.21 10.22 -0.14
C SER A 158 16.97 11.54 -0.25
N THR A 159 16.85 12.43 0.74
CA THR A 159 17.53 13.72 0.75
C THR A 159 18.83 13.63 1.52
N ASP A 160 19.82 12.97 0.92
CA ASP A 160 21.25 13.13 1.22
C ASP A 160 22.01 13.35 -0.10
#